data_AF-A0A1G9W7L7-F1
#
_entry.id   AF-A0A1G9W7L7-F1
#
_cell.length_a   1.000
_cell.length_b   1.000
_cell.length_c   1.000
_cell.angle_alpha   90.00
_cell.angle_beta   90.00
_cell.angle_gamma   90.00
#
_symmetry.space_group_name_H-M   'P 1'
#
loop_
_entity.id
_entity.type
_entity.pdbx_description
1 polymer ?
#
loop_
_entity_poly.entity_id
_entity_poly.type
_entity_poly.pdbx_seq_one_letter_code
_entity_poly.pdbx_strand_id
1 'polypeptide(L)'
;MFLARISRRVAEFASNRRGNVAVIFALALMPVTLLAGGSVDLSTAMNARSRLAQALDAAALAVGTNATISDEEALEIATGFINANYPERELGNITSVTVSLDTETDTVTVRGAAEVRTTMLGLAGIQTITVHWESVAQRARQRIELAMVLDNTGSMGGSKIRGLRDAAHLLSEILFEGGDDPDDVMIGLVPFAATVNVGTGFERDWWLDPDATSPIHAEWAGGDYSVEECRGRGRRRTCTTTTIHPNHWDLFDQLQNTSWGGCVESRSLPMDIDDTPPNAGQPETLFVPHFAPDEPDTSYYPNDYIDDDVSGSAWDRLRNLPKYDGARPNRGGPNAACTSTPITALTNSRSRVDRAISDMDANGTTNIANGVSWGVRVLSPQMPFSEGTGYDDRDVLKAMVILTDGDNVLRGENSDFMSEYEAYGYIADNRLGIRTTSDSRLSEALDERTIAACNYAKAQGIRVYTITFQVNSSSTRRMMEACASSPSLYFDSPSTSALRDTFEMIAGDLANLRLAR
;
A
#
# COMPACT_ATOMS: atom_id res chain seq x y z
N MET A 1 102.86 32.73 30.43
CA MET A 1 101.81 33.48 29.67
C MET A 1 100.93 32.61 28.77
N PHE A 2 101.28 31.34 28.47
CA PHE A 2 100.52 30.47 27.57
C PHE A 2 99.30 29.77 28.22
N LEU A 3 99.44 29.32 29.47
CA LEU A 3 98.38 28.61 30.21
C LEU A 3 97.13 29.48 30.50
N ALA A 4 97.32 30.78 30.77
CA ALA A 4 96.22 31.72 31.01
C ALA A 4 95.41 32.07 29.73
N ARG A 5 95.99 31.91 28.54
CA ARG A 5 95.27 32.09 27.26
C ARG A 5 94.45 30.86 26.89
N ILE A 6 94.90 29.67 27.28
CA ILE A 6 94.18 28.41 27.05
C ILE A 6 92.98 28.32 27.98
N SER A 7 93.13 28.62 29.28
CA SER A 7 92.00 28.61 30.23
C SER A 7 90.89 29.59 29.84
N ARG A 8 91.26 30.78 29.34
CA ARG A 8 90.29 31.77 28.86
C ARG A 8 89.55 31.32 27.59
N ARG A 9 90.24 30.67 26.64
CA ARG A 9 89.59 30.13 25.43
C ARG A 9 88.70 28.92 25.71
N VAL A 10 89.03 28.10 26.70
CA VAL A 10 88.18 26.98 27.14
C VAL A 10 86.94 27.49 27.88
N ALA A 11 87.06 28.54 28.70
CA ALA A 11 85.92 29.21 29.32
C ALA A 11 85.03 29.95 28.29
N GLU A 12 85.63 30.58 27.27
CA GLU A 12 84.92 31.16 26.12
C GLU A 12 84.21 30.08 25.28
N PHE A 13 84.77 28.87 25.16
CA PHE A 13 84.12 27.74 24.48
C PHE A 13 82.94 27.17 25.30
N ALA A 14 83.12 27.00 26.61
CA ALA A 14 82.07 26.51 27.51
C ALA A 14 80.89 27.49 27.67
N SER A 15 81.11 28.79 27.43
CA SER A 15 80.05 29.83 27.44
C SER A 15 79.44 30.09 26.06
N ASN A 16 79.89 29.41 25.00
CA ASN A 16 79.49 29.69 23.62
C ASN A 16 78.14 29.03 23.26
N ARG A 17 77.05 29.79 23.39
CA ARG A 17 75.68 29.34 23.04
C ARG A 17 75.41 29.23 21.54
N ARG A 18 76.36 29.58 20.66
CA ARG A 18 76.18 29.56 19.20
C ARG A 18 75.99 28.15 18.62
N GLY A 19 76.42 27.09 19.34
CA GLY A 19 76.19 25.69 18.94
C GLY A 19 74.79 25.14 19.24
N ASN A 20 74.05 25.75 20.18
CA ASN A 20 72.73 25.25 20.59
C ASN A 20 71.67 25.47 19.51
N VAL A 21 71.83 26.51 18.67
CA VAL A 21 70.93 26.81 17.56
C VAL A 21 70.93 25.68 16.53
N ALA A 22 72.10 25.11 16.21
CA ALA A 22 72.20 24.00 15.25
C ALA A 22 71.53 22.72 15.78
N VAL A 23 71.66 22.43 17.08
CA VAL A 23 71.05 21.26 17.72
C VAL A 23 69.53 21.42 17.80
N ILE A 24 69.03 22.58 18.24
CA ILE A 24 67.59 22.88 18.28
C ILE A 24 67.00 22.88 16.87
N PHE A 25 67.70 23.44 15.89
CA PHE A 25 67.27 23.43 14.49
C PHE A 25 67.18 22.02 13.92
N ALA A 26 68.20 21.16 14.15
CA ALA A 26 68.18 19.78 13.70
C ALA A 26 67.04 18.96 14.36
N LEU A 27 66.80 19.17 15.65
CA LEU A 27 65.71 18.51 16.37
C LEU A 27 64.32 19.03 15.96
N ALA A 28 64.18 20.32 15.63
CA ALA A 28 62.93 20.92 15.17
C ALA A 28 62.62 20.63 13.70
N LEU A 29 63.64 20.37 12.87
CA LEU A 29 63.48 20.06 11.45
C LEU A 29 62.69 18.77 11.23
N MET A 30 62.92 17.74 12.05
CA MET A 30 62.19 16.46 11.99
C MET A 30 60.67 16.62 12.15
N PRO A 31 60.14 17.22 13.24
CA PRO A 31 58.70 17.41 13.39
C PRO A 31 58.12 18.41 12.38
N VAL A 32 58.85 19.45 11.97
CA VAL A 32 58.36 20.41 10.96
C VAL A 32 58.24 19.76 9.57
N THR A 33 59.21 18.95 9.17
CA THR A 33 59.17 18.22 7.90
C THR A 33 58.09 17.15 7.91
N LEU A 34 57.89 16.44 9.03
CA LEU A 34 56.78 15.50 9.19
C LEU A 34 55.40 16.18 9.11
N LEU A 35 55.23 17.38 9.69
CA LEU A 35 53.97 18.13 9.60
C LEU A 35 53.70 18.65 8.18
N ALA A 36 54.73 19.19 7.52
CA ALA A 36 54.63 19.63 6.13
C ALA A 36 54.36 18.45 5.18
N GLY A 37 55.06 17.33 5.38
CA GLY A 37 54.88 16.11 4.62
C GLY A 37 53.54 15.43 4.88
N GLY A 38 53.07 15.43 6.14
CA GLY A 38 51.75 14.94 6.50
C GLY A 38 50.62 15.74 5.86
N SER A 39 50.83 17.03 5.60
CA SER A 39 49.88 17.84 4.83
C SER A 39 49.81 17.41 3.36
N VAL A 40 50.93 17.00 2.76
CA VAL A 40 50.97 16.45 1.40
C VAL A 40 50.28 15.09 1.36
N ASP A 41 50.59 14.18 2.28
CA ASP A 41 49.94 12.88 2.36
C ASP A 41 48.42 13.04 2.59
N LEU A 42 48.00 13.97 3.45
CA LEU A 42 46.58 14.29 3.64
C LEU A 42 45.93 14.86 2.36
N SER A 43 46.63 15.73 1.63
CA SER A 43 46.16 16.23 0.33
C SER A 43 45.97 15.09 -0.67
N THR A 44 46.90 14.14 -0.72
CA THR A 44 46.75 12.95 -1.58
C THR A 44 45.59 12.07 -1.14
N ALA A 45 45.36 11.90 0.16
CA ALA A 45 44.22 11.17 0.70
C ALA A 45 42.89 11.87 0.37
N MET A 46 42.82 13.20 0.45
CA MET A 46 41.63 13.96 0.06
C MET A 46 41.35 13.88 -1.45
N ASN A 47 42.38 13.88 -2.29
CA ASN A 47 42.21 13.67 -3.73
C ASN A 47 41.70 12.25 -4.04
N ALA A 48 42.23 11.22 -3.36
CA ALA A 48 41.72 9.86 -3.49
C ALA A 48 40.26 9.74 -3.03
N ARG A 49 39.89 10.42 -1.94
CA ARG A 49 38.49 10.48 -1.46
C ARG A 49 37.55 11.12 -2.48
N SER A 50 37.93 12.26 -3.06
CA SER A 50 37.11 12.95 -4.09
C SER A 50 36.87 12.05 -5.31
N ARG A 51 37.88 11.27 -5.70
CA ARG A 51 37.76 10.32 -6.81
C ARG A 51 36.95 9.09 -6.47
N LEU A 52 37.13 8.55 -5.26
CA LEU A 52 36.31 7.46 -4.75
C LEU A 52 34.84 7.89 -4.74
N ALA A 53 34.55 9.14 -4.33
CA ALA A 53 33.21 9.69 -4.38
C ALA A 53 32.63 9.67 -5.79
N GLN A 54 33.35 10.21 -6.78
CA GLN A 54 32.90 10.20 -8.19
C GLN A 54 32.67 8.79 -8.74
N ALA A 55 33.53 7.83 -8.41
CA ALA A 55 33.38 6.44 -8.85
C ALA A 55 32.18 5.75 -8.19
N LEU A 56 31.95 5.98 -6.89
CA LEU A 56 30.81 5.44 -6.16
C LEU A 56 29.49 6.10 -6.60
N ASP A 57 29.49 7.39 -6.93
CA ASP A 57 28.31 8.08 -7.47
C ASP A 57 27.90 7.50 -8.83
N ALA A 58 28.87 7.28 -9.73
CA ALA A 58 28.61 6.64 -11.02
C ALA A 58 28.10 5.19 -10.84
N ALA A 59 28.63 4.46 -9.87
CA ALA A 59 28.19 3.10 -9.57
C ALA A 59 26.79 3.06 -8.94
N ALA A 60 26.50 3.94 -8.00
CA ALA A 60 25.17 4.06 -7.39
C ALA A 60 24.11 4.39 -8.44
N LEU A 61 24.42 5.32 -9.37
CA LEU A 61 23.53 5.66 -10.48
C LEU A 61 23.33 4.48 -11.44
N ALA A 62 24.41 3.79 -11.83
CA ALA A 62 24.34 2.66 -12.75
C ALA A 62 23.58 1.44 -12.19
N VAL A 63 23.62 1.24 -10.88
CA VAL A 63 22.78 0.25 -10.20
C VAL A 63 21.34 0.78 -10.08
N GLY A 64 21.16 2.08 -9.82
CA GLY A 64 19.86 2.74 -9.74
C GLY A 64 19.04 2.71 -11.03
N THR A 65 19.69 2.69 -12.21
CA THR A 65 18.98 2.59 -13.50
C THR A 65 18.43 1.19 -13.80
N ASN A 66 18.85 0.18 -13.05
CA ASN A 66 18.41 -1.21 -13.23
C ASN A 66 17.43 -1.60 -12.13
N ALA A 67 16.15 -1.71 -12.49
CA ALA A 67 15.07 -1.98 -11.54
C ALA A 67 14.90 -3.46 -11.17
N THR A 68 15.53 -4.38 -11.90
CA THR A 68 15.32 -5.84 -11.84
C THR A 68 16.59 -6.65 -11.50
N ILE A 69 17.42 -6.18 -10.57
CA ILE A 69 18.66 -6.88 -10.17
C ILE A 69 18.67 -7.27 -8.69
N SER A 70 19.27 -8.43 -8.40
CA SER A 70 19.56 -8.91 -7.03
C SER A 70 20.73 -8.16 -6.39
N ASP A 71 20.91 -8.29 -5.08
CA ASP A 71 22.08 -7.70 -4.38
C ASP A 71 23.42 -8.17 -4.97
N GLU A 72 23.48 -9.42 -5.45
CA GLU A 72 24.69 -10.00 -6.07
C GLU A 72 24.98 -9.39 -7.44
N GLU A 73 23.96 -9.27 -8.30
CA GLU A 73 24.08 -8.59 -9.60
C GLU A 73 24.35 -7.09 -9.44
N ALA A 74 23.74 -6.45 -8.43
CA ALA A 74 23.99 -5.05 -8.09
C ALA A 74 25.44 -4.82 -7.66
N LEU A 75 26.01 -5.75 -6.89
CA LEU A 75 27.42 -5.72 -6.53
C LEU A 75 28.31 -5.91 -7.76
N GLU A 76 27.96 -6.80 -8.69
CA GLU A 76 28.72 -7.01 -9.93
C GLU A 76 28.73 -5.76 -10.82
N ILE A 77 27.56 -5.15 -11.05
CA ILE A 77 27.41 -3.91 -11.82
C ILE A 77 28.18 -2.78 -11.13
N ALA A 78 27.98 -2.56 -9.82
CA ALA A 78 28.70 -1.53 -9.07
C ALA A 78 30.22 -1.72 -9.19
N THR A 79 30.71 -2.94 -9.01
CA THR A 79 32.14 -3.26 -9.10
C THR A 79 32.68 -3.01 -10.51
N GLY A 80 31.93 -3.33 -11.55
CA GLY A 80 32.27 -3.03 -12.94
C GLY A 80 32.43 -1.52 -13.19
N PHE A 81 31.46 -0.71 -12.73
CA PHE A 81 31.51 0.75 -12.85
C PHE A 81 32.61 1.38 -12.00
N ILE A 82 32.84 0.89 -10.78
CA ILE A 82 33.92 1.35 -9.93
C ILE A 82 35.27 1.07 -10.57
N ASN A 83 35.50 -0.15 -11.08
CA ASN A 83 36.76 -0.51 -11.74
C ASN A 83 37.02 0.29 -13.02
N ALA A 84 35.96 0.65 -13.76
CA ALA A 84 36.07 1.50 -14.93
C ALA A 84 36.42 2.97 -14.57
N ASN A 85 35.87 3.49 -13.47
CA ASN A 85 36.06 4.87 -13.03
C ASN A 85 37.24 5.06 -12.05
N TYR A 86 37.79 3.96 -11.50
CA TYR A 86 38.87 3.95 -10.53
C TYR A 86 39.91 2.84 -10.87
N PRO A 87 40.68 2.99 -11.96
CA PRO A 87 41.63 1.96 -12.38
C PRO A 87 42.82 1.86 -11.41
N GLU A 88 43.32 0.64 -11.16
CA GLU A 88 44.39 0.34 -10.17
C GLU A 88 45.71 1.12 -10.34
N ARG A 89 45.93 1.72 -11.52
CA ARG A 89 47.15 2.49 -11.83
C ARG A 89 47.15 3.89 -11.20
N GLU A 90 46.05 4.28 -10.58
CA GLU A 90 45.77 5.61 -10.05
C GLU A 90 45.94 5.67 -8.51
N LEU A 91 45.67 6.85 -7.92
CA LEU A 91 45.89 7.12 -6.49
C LEU A 91 44.87 6.42 -5.57
N GLY A 92 45.34 5.47 -4.76
CA GLY A 92 44.57 4.73 -3.76
C GLY A 92 44.12 3.36 -4.28
N ASN A 93 44.07 2.34 -3.42
CA ASN A 93 43.58 1.01 -3.80
C ASN A 93 42.27 0.70 -3.09
N ILE A 94 41.26 0.24 -3.82
CA ILE A 94 39.97 -0.12 -3.22
C ILE A 94 40.15 -1.41 -2.42
N THR A 95 39.67 -1.41 -1.17
CA THR A 95 39.77 -2.57 -0.27
C THR A 95 38.44 -3.25 -0.01
N SER A 96 37.34 -2.49 -0.05
CA SER A 96 36.00 -3.04 0.06
C SER A 96 34.99 -2.21 -0.70
N VAL A 97 34.02 -2.90 -1.28
CA VAL A 97 32.79 -2.35 -1.85
C VAL A 97 31.63 -3.16 -1.30
N THR A 98 30.61 -2.48 -0.79
CA THR A 98 29.35 -3.13 -0.38
C THR A 98 28.20 -2.36 -0.98
N VAL A 99 27.25 -3.08 -1.57
CA VAL A 99 25.99 -2.53 -2.07
C VAL A 99 24.87 -3.03 -1.17
N SER A 100 23.95 -2.13 -0.83
CA SER A 100 22.72 -2.46 -0.11
C SER A 100 21.56 -1.86 -0.89
N LEU A 101 20.56 -2.68 -1.21
CA LEU A 101 19.30 -2.25 -1.77
C LEU A 101 18.28 -2.10 -0.64
N ASP A 102 17.70 -0.92 -0.50
CA ASP A 102 16.58 -0.69 0.42
C ASP A 102 15.28 -0.77 -0.37
N THR A 103 14.46 -1.77 -0.06
CA THR A 103 13.17 -2.01 -0.70
C THR A 103 12.05 -1.08 -0.21
N GLU A 104 12.22 -0.39 0.92
CA GLU A 104 11.22 0.54 1.45
C GLU A 104 11.33 1.92 0.79
N THR A 105 12.57 2.39 0.62
CA THR A 105 12.85 3.69 0.01
C THR A 105 13.18 3.61 -1.48
N ASP A 106 13.27 2.39 -2.03
CA ASP A 106 13.75 2.09 -3.38
C ASP A 106 15.13 2.76 -3.63
N THR A 107 15.97 2.82 -2.58
CA THR A 107 17.31 3.41 -2.65
C THR A 107 18.40 2.37 -2.77
N VAL A 108 19.41 2.70 -3.57
CA VAL A 108 20.66 1.97 -3.71
C VAL A 108 21.70 2.69 -2.88
N THR A 109 22.28 2.02 -1.89
CA THR A 109 23.41 2.55 -1.12
C THR A 109 24.68 1.79 -1.52
N VAL A 110 25.67 2.50 -2.07
CA VAL A 110 26.99 1.97 -2.41
C VAL A 110 28.03 2.56 -1.46
N ARG A 111 28.70 1.69 -0.71
CA ARG A 111 29.80 2.07 0.21
C ARG A 111 31.11 1.53 -0.32
N GLY A 112 32.15 2.35 -0.25
CA GLY A 112 33.50 1.95 -0.64
C GLY A 112 34.57 2.45 0.32
N ALA A 113 35.67 1.70 0.40
CA ALA A 113 36.87 2.09 1.11
C ALA A 113 38.09 2.03 0.18
N ALA A 114 38.95 3.04 0.25
CA ALA A 114 40.22 3.06 -0.47
C ALA A 114 41.39 3.34 0.47
N GLU A 115 42.49 2.62 0.31
CA GLU A 115 43.73 2.81 1.05
C GLU A 115 44.75 3.60 0.24
N VAL A 116 45.24 4.70 0.83
CA VAL A 116 46.28 5.54 0.24
C VAL A 116 47.57 5.35 1.02
N ARG A 117 48.64 4.95 0.32
CA ARG A 117 49.97 4.84 0.94
C ARG A 117 50.52 6.23 1.22
N THR A 118 50.98 6.44 2.44
CA THR A 118 51.62 7.67 2.88
C THR A 118 53.13 7.60 2.61
N THR A 119 53.72 8.72 2.20
CA THR A 119 55.15 8.80 1.94
C THR A 119 55.91 9.41 3.11
N MET A 120 55.35 10.44 3.74
CA MET A 120 55.99 11.21 4.80
C MET A 120 55.54 10.75 6.18
N LEU A 121 54.25 10.51 6.38
CA LEU A 121 53.70 9.90 7.59
C LEU A 121 54.14 8.44 7.76
N GLY A 122 54.49 7.77 6.67
CA GLY A 122 55.10 6.44 6.69
C GLY A 122 56.41 6.41 7.49
N LEU A 123 57.20 7.50 7.47
CA LEU A 123 58.41 7.64 8.27
C LEU A 123 58.12 7.74 9.78
N ALA A 124 56.89 8.11 10.16
CA ALA A 124 56.39 8.15 11.53
C ALA A 124 55.59 6.89 11.92
N GLY A 125 55.57 5.85 11.07
CA GLY A 125 54.91 4.57 11.33
C GLY A 125 53.46 4.45 10.86
N ILE A 126 52.87 5.51 10.28
CA ILE A 126 51.53 5.47 9.69
C ILE A 126 51.71 5.18 8.20
N GLN A 127 51.61 3.94 7.77
CA GLN A 127 51.92 3.52 6.38
C GLN A 127 50.79 3.76 5.39
N THR A 128 49.54 3.83 5.86
CA THR A 128 48.36 4.02 5.03
C THR A 128 47.33 4.91 5.71
N ILE A 129 46.53 5.60 4.91
CA ILE A 129 45.31 6.29 5.32
C ILE A 129 44.15 5.68 4.54
N THR A 130 43.16 5.14 5.25
CA THR A 130 41.93 4.62 4.65
C THR A 130 40.90 5.73 4.55
N VAL A 131 40.34 5.92 3.37
CA VAL A 131 39.23 6.85 3.13
C VAL A 131 37.96 6.07 2.86
N HIS A 132 36.86 6.53 3.44
CA HIS A 132 35.53 5.95 3.27
C HIS A 132 34.61 6.94 2.57
N TRP A 133 33.73 6.43 1.72
CA TRP A 133 32.65 7.20 1.12
C TRP A 133 31.42 6.33 0.91
N GLU A 134 30.26 6.98 0.97
CA GLU A 134 28.94 6.39 0.78
C GLU A 134 28.19 7.25 -0.25
N SER A 135 27.61 6.59 -1.25
CA SER A 135 26.75 7.22 -2.24
C SER A 135 25.38 6.55 -2.24
N VAL A 136 24.33 7.33 -2.41
CA VAL A 136 22.93 6.87 -2.41
C VAL A 136 22.24 7.38 -3.68
N ALA A 137 21.57 6.48 -4.40
CA ALA A 137 20.76 6.80 -5.58
C ALA A 137 19.35 6.19 -5.43
N GLN A 138 18.32 6.83 -5.99
CA GLN A 138 16.99 6.21 -6.12
C GLN A 138 16.93 5.33 -7.36
N ARG A 139 16.21 4.22 -7.30
CA ARG A 139 15.95 3.37 -8.46
C ARG A 139 14.90 4.00 -9.36
N ALA A 140 15.18 4.05 -10.66
CA ALA A 140 14.19 4.45 -11.66
C ALA A 140 13.28 3.26 -11.97
N ARG A 141 12.00 3.36 -11.60
CA ARG A 141 10.95 2.45 -12.10
C ARG A 141 10.37 3.07 -13.37
N GLN A 142 10.23 2.32 -14.45
CA GLN A 142 9.78 2.91 -15.72
C GLN A 142 8.26 3.08 -15.78
N ARG A 143 7.51 2.21 -15.10
CA ARG A 143 6.04 2.18 -15.14
C ARG A 143 5.44 2.28 -13.73
N ILE A 144 4.26 2.89 -13.62
CA ILE A 144 3.52 3.03 -12.37
C ILE A 144 2.12 2.43 -12.55
N GLU A 145 1.74 1.56 -11.62
CA GLU A 145 0.36 1.13 -11.42
C GLU A 145 -0.13 1.65 -10.07
N LEU A 146 -1.16 2.49 -10.10
CA LEU A 146 -1.69 3.14 -8.92
C LEU A 146 -3.15 2.74 -8.69
N ALA A 147 -3.49 2.25 -7.49
CA ALA A 147 -4.86 2.16 -7.02
C ALA A 147 -5.19 3.32 -6.07
N MET A 148 -6.20 4.12 -6.43
CA MET A 148 -6.78 5.11 -5.54
C MET A 148 -7.96 4.48 -4.78
N VAL A 149 -7.75 4.19 -3.50
CA VAL A 149 -8.76 3.60 -2.60
C VAL A 149 -9.40 4.74 -1.81
N LEU A 150 -10.55 5.20 -2.28
CA LEU A 150 -11.12 6.47 -1.86
C LEU A 150 -12.47 6.26 -1.15
N ASP A 151 -12.56 6.78 0.06
CA ASP A 151 -13.77 6.77 0.88
C ASP A 151 -14.91 7.56 0.22
N ASN A 152 -16.02 6.86 0.00
CA ASN A 152 -17.25 7.36 -0.62
C ASN A 152 -18.44 7.29 0.34
N THR A 153 -18.20 7.34 1.64
CA THR A 153 -19.21 7.13 2.69
C THR A 153 -20.01 8.39 2.97
N GLY A 154 -21.13 8.26 3.69
CA GLY A 154 -22.04 9.38 3.94
C GLY A 154 -21.39 10.57 4.68
N SER A 155 -20.35 10.34 5.49
CA SER A 155 -19.58 11.42 6.16
C SER A 155 -18.83 12.32 5.18
N MET A 156 -18.53 11.82 3.98
CA MET A 156 -17.90 12.57 2.89
C MET A 156 -18.85 13.53 2.17
N GLY A 157 -20.12 13.60 2.54
CA GLY A 157 -21.10 14.47 1.89
C GLY A 157 -20.67 15.95 1.77
N GLY A 158 -21.15 16.61 0.71
CA GLY A 158 -21.06 18.06 0.55
C GLY A 158 -19.70 18.58 0.10
N SER A 159 -18.98 19.35 0.93
CA SER A 159 -17.68 19.94 0.54
C SER A 159 -16.53 18.95 0.61
N LYS A 160 -16.66 17.88 1.42
CA LYS A 160 -15.59 16.90 1.61
C LYS A 160 -15.35 16.09 0.33
N ILE A 161 -16.39 15.45 -0.22
CA ILE A 161 -16.30 14.70 -1.48
C ILE A 161 -15.87 15.58 -2.65
N ARG A 162 -16.30 16.85 -2.70
CA ARG A 162 -15.81 17.80 -3.72
C ARG A 162 -14.30 18.04 -3.59
N GLY A 163 -13.81 18.29 -2.37
CA GLY A 163 -12.37 18.43 -2.13
C GLY A 163 -11.58 17.17 -2.47
N LEU A 164 -12.14 15.99 -2.17
CA LEU A 164 -11.56 14.71 -2.57
C LEU A 164 -11.44 14.59 -4.09
N ARG A 165 -12.53 14.84 -4.82
CA ARG A 165 -12.56 14.76 -6.29
C ARG A 165 -11.54 15.73 -6.90
N ASP A 166 -11.50 16.99 -6.43
CA ASP A 166 -10.54 18.00 -6.90
C ASP A 166 -9.08 17.56 -6.67
N ALA A 167 -8.77 16.96 -5.52
CA ALA A 167 -7.43 16.47 -5.19
C ALA A 167 -7.04 15.20 -5.98
N ALA A 168 -7.98 14.27 -6.16
CA ALA A 168 -7.78 13.07 -6.97
C ALA A 168 -7.57 13.40 -8.45
N HIS A 169 -8.33 14.37 -8.99
CA HIS A 169 -8.11 14.89 -10.34
C HIS A 169 -6.69 15.45 -10.50
N LEU A 170 -6.22 16.25 -9.55
CA LEU A 170 -4.88 16.81 -9.58
C LEU A 170 -3.80 15.72 -9.61
N LEU A 171 -3.93 14.68 -8.79
CA LEU A 171 -2.98 13.57 -8.79
C LEU A 171 -3.00 12.81 -10.11
N SER A 172 -4.19 12.53 -10.66
CA SER A 172 -4.30 11.86 -11.96
C SER A 172 -3.67 12.70 -13.09
N GLU A 173 -3.88 14.02 -13.06
CA GLU A 173 -3.31 14.98 -14.01
C GLU A 173 -1.79 14.96 -13.98
N ILE A 174 -1.18 15.13 -12.80
CA ILE A 174 0.28 15.17 -12.64
C ILE A 174 0.93 13.87 -13.14
N LEU A 175 0.36 12.70 -12.80
CA LEU A 175 0.94 11.41 -13.17
C LEU A 175 0.87 11.17 -14.68
N PHE A 176 -0.30 11.41 -15.30
CA PHE A 176 -0.48 11.22 -16.75
C PHE A 176 0.29 12.25 -17.58
N GLU A 177 0.47 13.49 -17.11
CA GLU A 177 1.24 14.51 -17.83
C GLU A 177 2.75 14.28 -17.78
N GLY A 178 3.25 13.62 -16.74
CA GLY A 178 4.69 13.35 -16.64
C GLY A 178 5.18 12.17 -17.50
N GLY A 179 4.27 11.35 -18.04
CA GLY A 179 4.63 10.14 -18.80
C GLY A 179 5.05 10.45 -20.22
N ASP A 180 6.13 9.81 -20.68
CA ASP A 180 6.57 9.91 -22.08
C ASP A 180 5.75 8.98 -22.98
N ASP A 181 5.33 7.82 -22.44
CA ASP A 181 4.45 6.84 -23.07
C ASP A 181 3.09 6.72 -22.31
N PRO A 182 1.95 6.62 -23.02
CA PRO A 182 0.66 6.32 -22.39
C PRO A 182 0.66 5.10 -21.46
N ASP A 183 1.49 4.09 -21.74
CA ASP A 183 1.54 2.85 -20.94
C ASP A 183 2.48 2.95 -19.71
N ASP A 184 3.12 4.10 -19.50
CA ASP A 184 3.94 4.35 -18.30
C ASP A 184 3.11 4.51 -17.03
N VAL A 185 1.83 4.84 -17.15
CA VAL A 185 0.95 5.13 -16.01
C VAL A 185 -0.39 4.44 -16.20
N MET A 186 -0.73 3.56 -15.28
CA MET A 186 -2.06 3.00 -15.15
C MET A 186 -2.64 3.37 -13.79
N ILE A 187 -3.85 3.91 -13.80
CA ILE A 187 -4.57 4.28 -12.56
C ILE A 187 -5.88 3.51 -12.50
N GLY A 188 -6.14 2.89 -11.36
CA GLY A 188 -7.41 2.28 -10.98
C GLY A 188 -8.04 3.07 -9.84
N LEU A 189 -9.36 3.06 -9.78
CA LEU A 189 -10.13 3.73 -8.74
C LEU A 189 -11.01 2.71 -8.02
N VAL A 190 -10.90 2.69 -6.68
CA VAL A 190 -11.70 1.83 -5.80
C VAL A 190 -12.49 2.74 -4.84
N PRO A 191 -13.70 3.17 -5.24
CA PRO A 191 -14.64 3.80 -4.32
C PRO A 191 -15.16 2.75 -3.34
N PHE A 192 -15.13 3.05 -2.04
CA PHE A 192 -15.66 2.12 -1.04
C PHE A 192 -16.63 2.78 -0.07
N ALA A 193 -17.57 1.99 0.43
CA ALA A 193 -18.48 2.31 1.53
C ALA A 193 -18.67 1.04 2.38
N ALA A 194 -19.92 0.67 2.69
CA ALA A 194 -20.25 -0.54 3.45
C ALA A 194 -19.84 -1.80 2.67
N THR A 195 -20.00 -1.71 1.35
CA THR A 195 -19.64 -2.71 0.33
C THR A 195 -18.84 -2.04 -0.79
N VAL A 196 -18.31 -2.86 -1.70
CA VAL A 196 -17.58 -2.41 -2.88
C VAL A 196 -18.32 -2.86 -4.14
N ASN A 197 -18.45 -1.93 -5.09
CA ASN A 197 -19.15 -2.14 -6.35
C ASN A 197 -18.15 -2.55 -7.44
N VAL A 198 -18.22 -3.78 -7.95
CA VAL A 198 -17.39 -4.26 -9.06
C VAL A 198 -17.97 -3.88 -10.43
N GLY A 199 -19.23 -3.45 -10.47
CA GLY A 199 -19.97 -3.09 -11.68
C GLY A 199 -20.92 -4.20 -12.13
N THR A 200 -22.08 -3.79 -12.65
CA THR A 200 -23.14 -4.69 -13.09
C THR A 200 -22.79 -5.49 -14.35
N GLY A 201 -21.71 -5.13 -15.05
CA GLY A 201 -21.23 -5.86 -16.23
C GLY A 201 -20.75 -7.28 -15.93
N PHE A 202 -20.49 -7.61 -14.67
CA PHE A 202 -20.07 -8.93 -14.19
C PHE A 202 -21.25 -9.81 -13.70
N GLU A 203 -22.49 -9.41 -13.99
CA GLU A 203 -23.67 -10.18 -13.60
C GLU A 203 -23.57 -11.64 -14.07
N ARG A 204 -23.64 -12.57 -13.11
CA ARG A 204 -23.55 -14.03 -13.32
C ARG A 204 -22.25 -14.52 -13.98
N ASP A 205 -21.18 -13.75 -13.91
CA ASP A 205 -19.86 -14.26 -14.25
C ASP A 205 -19.49 -15.45 -13.35
N TRP A 206 -18.76 -16.42 -13.91
CA TRP A 206 -18.47 -17.70 -13.22
C TRP A 206 -17.77 -17.56 -11.87
N TRP A 207 -17.04 -16.46 -11.67
CA TRP A 207 -16.30 -16.16 -10.45
C TRP A 207 -17.17 -15.52 -9.36
N LEU A 208 -18.37 -15.07 -9.73
CA LEU A 208 -19.39 -14.46 -8.89
C LEU A 208 -20.53 -15.45 -8.57
N ASP A 209 -20.14 -16.70 -8.40
CA ASP A 209 -20.96 -17.83 -7.94
C ASP A 209 -22.39 -17.90 -8.53
N PRO A 210 -22.54 -18.04 -9.86
CA PRO A 210 -23.87 -18.08 -10.49
C PRO A 210 -24.72 -19.27 -10.03
N ASP A 211 -24.06 -20.36 -9.63
CA ASP A 211 -24.67 -21.62 -9.24
C ASP A 211 -24.82 -21.79 -7.71
N ALA A 212 -24.56 -20.73 -6.92
CA ALA A 212 -24.69 -20.73 -5.45
C ALA A 212 -23.89 -21.83 -4.72
N THR A 213 -22.71 -22.16 -5.24
CA THR A 213 -21.86 -23.23 -4.72
C THR A 213 -21.03 -22.83 -3.51
N SER A 214 -20.81 -21.53 -3.30
CA SER A 214 -20.06 -21.00 -2.16
C SER A 214 -20.81 -21.26 -0.86
N PRO A 215 -20.13 -21.71 0.22
CA PRO A 215 -20.76 -21.94 1.51
C PRO A 215 -21.44 -20.70 2.11
N ILE A 216 -21.05 -19.49 1.67
CA ILE A 216 -21.57 -18.22 2.17
C ILE A 216 -22.62 -17.58 1.23
N HIS A 217 -22.96 -18.18 0.08
CA HIS A 217 -23.78 -17.53 -0.96
C HIS A 217 -25.15 -17.07 -0.51
N ALA A 218 -25.74 -17.73 0.48
CA ALA A 218 -27.02 -17.35 1.07
C ALA A 218 -27.14 -17.94 2.49
N GLU A 219 -26.06 -17.85 3.27
CA GLU A 219 -26.00 -18.51 4.60
C GLU A 219 -27.12 -18.05 5.55
N TRP A 220 -27.57 -16.79 5.43
CA TRP A 220 -28.66 -16.21 6.20
C TRP A 220 -29.98 -16.99 5.99
N ALA A 221 -30.15 -17.62 4.82
CA ALA A 221 -31.33 -18.41 4.46
C ALA A 221 -31.40 -19.75 5.25
N GLY A 222 -30.31 -20.16 5.92
CA GLY A 222 -30.27 -21.39 6.71
C GLY A 222 -30.09 -22.68 5.89
N GLY A 223 -29.64 -22.56 4.64
CA GLY A 223 -29.40 -23.66 3.70
C GLY A 223 -30.64 -24.12 2.94
N ASP A 224 -30.54 -25.27 2.29
CA ASP A 224 -31.64 -25.86 1.52
C ASP A 224 -32.85 -26.11 2.41
N TYR A 225 -34.01 -25.69 1.93
CA TYR A 225 -35.28 -26.00 2.59
C TYR A 225 -36.30 -26.54 1.58
N SER A 226 -37.23 -27.33 2.10
CA SER A 226 -38.21 -28.04 1.28
C SER A 226 -39.59 -27.44 1.46
N VAL A 227 -40.20 -27.00 0.36
CA VAL A 227 -41.58 -26.52 0.34
C VAL A 227 -42.48 -27.66 -0.15
N GLU A 228 -43.51 -27.99 0.62
CA GLU A 228 -44.54 -28.95 0.23
C GLU A 228 -45.79 -28.22 -0.27
N GLU A 229 -46.02 -28.27 -1.59
CA GLU A 229 -47.25 -27.77 -2.18
C GLU A 229 -48.27 -28.89 -2.35
N CYS A 230 -49.44 -28.73 -1.74
CA CYS A 230 -50.51 -29.72 -1.85
C CYS A 230 -51.71 -29.18 -2.62
N ARG A 231 -52.08 -29.88 -3.70
CA ARG A 231 -53.28 -29.58 -4.50
C ARG A 231 -54.38 -30.63 -4.25
N GLY A 232 -55.63 -30.18 -4.19
CA GLY A 232 -56.80 -31.03 -3.92
C GLY A 232 -57.28 -31.03 -2.47
N ARG A 233 -58.33 -31.80 -2.15
CA ARG A 233 -58.92 -31.90 -0.80
C ARG A 233 -59.13 -33.36 -0.38
N GLY A 234 -59.03 -33.63 0.93
CA GLY A 234 -59.28 -34.95 1.51
C GLY A 234 -58.39 -36.04 0.92
N ARG A 235 -58.97 -37.19 0.54
CA ARG A 235 -58.25 -38.34 -0.04
C ARG A 235 -57.68 -38.12 -1.46
N ARG A 236 -57.96 -36.96 -2.09
CA ARG A 236 -57.40 -36.57 -3.40
C ARG A 236 -56.30 -35.50 -3.30
N ARG A 237 -55.84 -35.20 -2.08
CA ARG A 237 -54.72 -34.28 -1.84
C ARG A 237 -53.44 -34.93 -2.40
N THR A 238 -52.82 -34.27 -3.36
CA THR A 238 -51.52 -34.64 -3.91
C THR A 238 -50.53 -33.56 -3.51
N CYS A 239 -49.47 -33.95 -2.81
CA CYS A 239 -48.43 -33.06 -2.34
C CYS A 239 -47.18 -33.27 -3.18
N THR A 240 -46.56 -32.17 -3.60
CA THR A 240 -45.26 -32.16 -4.28
C THR A 240 -44.30 -31.42 -3.38
N THR A 241 -43.19 -32.05 -3.03
CA THR A 241 -42.12 -31.43 -2.27
C THR A 241 -41.07 -30.94 -3.26
N THR A 242 -40.78 -29.65 -3.22
CA THR A 242 -39.70 -29.02 -3.99
C THR A 242 -38.62 -28.58 -3.00
N THR A 243 -37.38 -29.00 -3.21
CA THR A 243 -36.23 -28.46 -2.49
C THR A 243 -35.81 -27.18 -3.19
N ILE A 244 -35.74 -26.09 -2.43
CA ILE A 244 -35.27 -24.79 -2.88
C ILE A 244 -33.85 -24.64 -2.37
N HIS A 245 -32.93 -24.41 -3.29
CA HIS A 245 -31.56 -24.02 -3.00
C HIS A 245 -31.49 -22.49 -3.05
N PRO A 246 -31.27 -21.80 -1.91
CA PRO A 246 -31.24 -20.34 -1.89
C PRO A 246 -30.13 -19.79 -2.79
N ASN A 247 -30.49 -18.97 -3.78
CA ASN A 247 -29.55 -18.34 -4.70
C ASN A 247 -29.90 -16.87 -4.89
N HIS A 248 -28.98 -15.95 -4.54
CA HIS A 248 -29.18 -14.51 -4.69
C HIS A 248 -29.60 -14.09 -6.10
N TRP A 249 -29.08 -14.75 -7.13
CA TRP A 249 -29.44 -14.47 -8.52
C TRP A 249 -30.90 -14.83 -8.82
N ASP A 250 -31.37 -15.96 -8.31
CA ASP A 250 -32.77 -16.38 -8.47
C ASP A 250 -33.71 -15.44 -7.71
N LEU A 251 -33.28 -14.91 -6.56
CA LEU A 251 -34.04 -13.90 -5.81
C LEU A 251 -34.15 -12.58 -6.56
N PHE A 252 -33.08 -12.12 -7.23
CA PHE A 252 -33.16 -10.96 -8.13
C PHE A 252 -34.13 -11.21 -9.30
N ASP A 253 -34.08 -12.38 -9.94
CA ASP A 253 -34.97 -12.73 -11.06
C ASP A 253 -36.46 -12.76 -10.65
N GLN A 254 -36.73 -13.16 -9.40
CA GLN A 254 -38.08 -13.23 -8.85
C GLN A 254 -38.67 -11.83 -8.57
N LEU A 255 -37.82 -10.85 -8.29
CA LEU A 255 -38.25 -9.49 -7.97
C LEU A 255 -38.57 -8.67 -9.21
N GLN A 256 -39.68 -7.92 -9.15
CA GLN A 256 -40.07 -7.05 -10.25
C GLN A 256 -39.21 -5.79 -10.29
N ASN A 257 -38.72 -5.44 -11.48
CA ASN A 257 -37.94 -4.21 -11.76
C ASN A 257 -36.72 -4.03 -10.85
N THR A 258 -36.12 -5.12 -10.39
CA THR A 258 -34.98 -5.07 -9.47
C THR A 258 -33.85 -5.85 -10.09
N SER A 259 -32.69 -5.20 -10.23
CA SER A 259 -31.47 -5.81 -10.75
C SER A 259 -30.37 -5.69 -9.70
N TRP A 260 -29.37 -6.56 -9.81
CA TRP A 260 -28.18 -6.48 -8.97
C TRP A 260 -27.45 -5.14 -9.19
N GLY A 261 -27.08 -4.48 -8.10
CA GLY A 261 -26.47 -3.15 -8.09
C GLY A 261 -24.98 -3.12 -8.39
N GLY A 262 -24.35 -4.29 -8.52
CA GLY A 262 -22.92 -4.43 -8.81
C GLY A 262 -22.03 -4.66 -7.60
N CYS A 263 -22.57 -4.71 -6.37
CA CYS A 263 -21.76 -4.95 -5.17
C CYS A 263 -21.59 -6.41 -4.83
N VAL A 264 -20.50 -6.71 -4.14
CA VAL A 264 -20.12 -8.05 -3.73
C VAL A 264 -19.90 -8.11 -2.23
N GLU A 265 -20.08 -9.29 -1.67
CA GLU A 265 -19.80 -9.54 -0.26
C GLU A 265 -18.33 -9.87 0.00
N SER A 266 -17.88 -9.62 1.22
CA SER A 266 -16.56 -10.02 1.71
C SER A 266 -16.45 -11.55 1.79
N ARG A 267 -15.36 -12.11 1.27
CA ARG A 267 -15.12 -13.56 1.37
C ARG A 267 -14.87 -14.00 2.82
N SER A 268 -14.88 -15.31 3.07
CA SER A 268 -14.56 -15.86 4.39
C SER A 268 -13.13 -15.52 4.82
N LEU A 269 -12.90 -15.31 6.12
CA LEU A 269 -11.56 -15.07 6.65
C LEU A 269 -10.63 -16.27 6.39
N PRO A 270 -9.38 -16.08 5.92
CA PRO A 270 -8.68 -14.81 5.68
C PRO A 270 -8.78 -14.25 4.25
N MET A 271 -9.59 -14.84 3.37
CA MET A 271 -9.68 -14.50 1.95
C MET A 271 -10.37 -13.16 1.67
N ASP A 272 -10.99 -12.54 2.66
CA ASP A 272 -11.48 -11.16 2.59
C ASP A 272 -10.34 -10.20 2.24
N ILE A 273 -9.16 -10.36 2.85
CA ILE A 273 -8.02 -9.44 2.70
C ILE A 273 -6.98 -9.87 1.65
N ASP A 274 -6.82 -11.17 1.43
CA ASP A 274 -5.80 -11.67 0.50
C ASP A 274 -6.29 -11.70 -0.95
N ASP A 275 -5.34 -11.87 -1.87
CA ASP A 275 -5.57 -11.94 -3.31
C ASP A 275 -5.70 -13.40 -3.79
N THR A 276 -6.33 -14.27 -3.00
CA THR A 276 -6.61 -15.65 -3.44
C THR A 276 -7.48 -15.61 -4.71
N PRO A 277 -7.09 -16.24 -5.82
CA PRO A 277 -7.90 -16.23 -7.04
C PRO A 277 -9.12 -17.14 -6.90
N PRO A 278 -10.28 -16.77 -7.47
CA PRO A 278 -11.46 -17.64 -7.45
C PRO A 278 -11.24 -18.91 -8.28
N ASN A 279 -11.76 -20.02 -7.78
CA ASN A 279 -11.58 -21.35 -8.35
C ASN A 279 -12.88 -22.16 -8.24
N ALA A 280 -13.46 -22.54 -9.39
CA ALA A 280 -14.70 -23.33 -9.42
C ALA A 280 -14.58 -24.71 -8.74
N GLY A 281 -13.36 -25.25 -8.59
CA GLY A 281 -13.12 -26.48 -7.83
C GLY A 281 -12.98 -26.28 -6.31
N GLN A 282 -12.93 -25.03 -5.85
CA GLN A 282 -12.87 -24.63 -4.44
C GLN A 282 -13.91 -23.51 -4.21
N PRO A 283 -15.20 -23.85 -4.11
CA PRO A 283 -16.29 -22.87 -4.08
C PRO A 283 -16.17 -21.79 -2.99
N GLU A 284 -15.47 -22.08 -1.89
CA GLU A 284 -15.18 -21.11 -0.83
C GLU A 284 -14.35 -19.89 -1.30
N THR A 285 -13.66 -20.01 -2.43
CA THR A 285 -12.84 -18.93 -3.02
C THR A 285 -13.64 -17.98 -3.92
N LEU A 286 -14.86 -18.37 -4.30
CA LEU A 286 -15.74 -17.58 -5.17
C LEU A 286 -16.23 -16.33 -4.45
N PHE A 287 -16.49 -15.28 -5.22
CA PHE A 287 -17.17 -14.10 -4.71
C PHE A 287 -18.68 -14.32 -4.76
N VAL A 288 -19.39 -13.71 -3.81
CA VAL A 288 -20.85 -13.77 -3.72
C VAL A 288 -21.43 -12.41 -4.11
N PRO A 289 -22.46 -12.36 -4.97
CA PRO A 289 -23.16 -11.11 -5.25
C PRO A 289 -23.87 -10.63 -3.98
N HIS A 290 -23.72 -9.34 -3.67
CA HIS A 290 -24.41 -8.75 -2.54
C HIS A 290 -25.93 -8.79 -2.75
N PHE A 291 -26.63 -9.35 -1.76
CA PHE A 291 -28.09 -9.34 -1.68
C PHE A 291 -28.48 -9.13 -0.22
N ALA A 292 -28.97 -7.94 0.11
CA ALA A 292 -29.51 -7.66 1.43
C ALA A 292 -30.92 -8.29 1.56
N PRO A 293 -31.10 -9.36 2.35
CA PRO A 293 -32.41 -10.00 2.47
C PRO A 293 -33.46 -9.04 3.04
N ASP A 294 -34.70 -9.28 2.63
CA ASP A 294 -35.88 -8.58 3.13
C ASP A 294 -36.14 -8.95 4.58
N GLU A 295 -36.04 -7.95 5.45
CA GLU A 295 -36.14 -8.09 6.88
C GLU A 295 -37.59 -8.10 7.37
N PRO A 296 -37.87 -8.61 8.58
CA PRO A 296 -39.23 -8.69 9.12
C PRO A 296 -39.95 -7.34 9.17
N ASP A 297 -41.25 -7.33 8.81
CA ASP A 297 -42.15 -6.16 8.78
C ASP A 297 -42.48 -5.62 10.18
N THR A 298 -41.48 -5.15 10.90
CA THR A 298 -41.59 -4.61 12.26
C THR A 298 -40.74 -3.35 12.38
N SER A 299 -41.09 -2.48 13.33
CA SER A 299 -40.39 -1.19 13.51
C SER A 299 -38.89 -1.29 13.86
N TYR A 300 -38.36 -2.49 14.06
CA TYR A 300 -36.97 -2.75 14.45
C TYR A 300 -36.04 -3.04 13.28
N TYR A 301 -36.58 -3.37 12.09
CA TYR A 301 -35.79 -3.78 10.94
C TYR A 301 -35.92 -2.75 9.81
N PRO A 302 -34.84 -2.05 9.44
CA PRO A 302 -34.92 -0.93 8.51
C PRO A 302 -35.05 -1.32 7.04
N ASN A 303 -34.68 -2.56 6.65
CA ASN A 303 -34.73 -3.03 5.26
C ASN A 303 -35.91 -4.00 5.04
N ASP A 304 -37.12 -3.53 5.38
CA ASP A 304 -38.42 -4.20 5.19
C ASP A 304 -39.08 -3.73 3.87
N TYR A 305 -38.80 -4.43 2.78
CA TYR A 305 -39.15 -4.01 1.42
C TYR A 305 -40.22 -4.87 0.74
N ILE A 306 -40.62 -6.00 1.33
CA ILE A 306 -41.65 -6.93 0.86
C ILE A 306 -42.46 -7.44 2.06
N ASP A 307 -43.73 -7.77 1.86
CA ASP A 307 -44.55 -8.39 2.92
C ASP A 307 -43.99 -9.77 3.30
N ASP A 308 -43.89 -10.05 4.61
CA ASP A 308 -43.29 -11.30 5.13
C ASP A 308 -44.00 -12.58 4.69
N ASP A 309 -45.29 -12.51 4.35
CA ASP A 309 -46.20 -13.63 3.99
C ASP A 309 -46.34 -14.77 5.01
N VAL A 310 -45.59 -14.73 6.11
CA VAL A 310 -45.64 -15.71 7.20
C VAL A 310 -45.64 -15.02 8.56
N SER A 311 -46.15 -15.74 9.56
CA SER A 311 -45.99 -15.39 10.98
C SER A 311 -44.92 -16.27 11.60
N GLY A 312 -44.12 -15.73 12.52
CA GLY A 312 -43.11 -16.51 13.23
C GLY A 312 -42.08 -15.63 13.90
N SER A 313 -40.93 -16.24 14.22
CA SER A 313 -39.72 -15.53 14.65
C SER A 313 -39.17 -14.65 13.52
N ALA A 314 -38.23 -13.75 13.84
CA ALA A 314 -37.54 -12.95 12.84
C ALA A 314 -36.85 -13.82 11.78
N TRP A 315 -36.27 -14.94 12.19
CA TRP A 315 -35.65 -15.90 11.28
C TRP A 315 -36.65 -16.63 10.39
N ASP A 316 -37.85 -16.96 10.88
CA ASP A 316 -38.89 -17.60 10.05
C ASP A 316 -39.35 -16.66 8.93
N ARG A 317 -39.43 -15.36 9.24
CA ARG A 317 -39.82 -14.29 8.32
C ARG A 317 -38.74 -13.98 7.28
N LEU A 318 -37.50 -13.81 7.73
CA LEU A 318 -36.34 -13.58 6.86
C LEU A 318 -36.15 -14.72 5.85
N ARG A 319 -36.27 -15.97 6.30
CA ARG A 319 -36.00 -17.18 5.50
C ARG A 319 -37.16 -17.62 4.61
N ASN A 320 -38.28 -16.90 4.61
CA ASN A 320 -39.43 -17.22 3.78
C ASN A 320 -39.20 -16.78 2.32
N LEU A 321 -38.34 -17.49 1.56
CA LEU A 321 -38.04 -17.05 0.17
C LEU A 321 -39.24 -17.02 -0.81
N PRO A 322 -40.35 -17.77 -0.63
CA PRO A 322 -41.51 -17.60 -1.49
C PRO A 322 -42.06 -16.16 -1.56
N LYS A 323 -41.75 -15.30 -0.56
CA LYS A 323 -42.17 -13.88 -0.58
C LYS A 323 -41.57 -13.07 -1.71
N TYR A 324 -40.42 -13.48 -2.28
CA TYR A 324 -39.77 -12.73 -3.37
C TYR A 324 -40.46 -12.93 -4.73
N ASP A 325 -41.19 -14.03 -4.93
CA ASP A 325 -41.79 -14.39 -6.24
C ASP A 325 -42.83 -13.36 -6.70
N GLY A 326 -42.44 -12.55 -7.69
CA GLY A 326 -43.27 -11.50 -8.24
C GLY A 326 -43.46 -10.30 -7.31
N ALA A 327 -42.68 -10.18 -6.23
CA ALA A 327 -42.77 -9.04 -5.33
C ALA A 327 -42.22 -7.74 -5.94
N ARG A 328 -42.67 -6.60 -5.41
CA ARG A 328 -42.21 -5.27 -5.78
C ARG A 328 -41.62 -4.58 -4.56
N PRO A 329 -40.29 -4.42 -4.47
CA PRO A 329 -39.66 -3.68 -3.39
C PRO A 329 -40.26 -2.29 -3.26
N ASN A 330 -40.72 -1.93 -2.05
CA ASN A 330 -41.46 -0.69 -1.81
C ASN A 330 -40.63 0.41 -1.10
N ARG A 331 -39.53 0.04 -0.44
CA ARG A 331 -38.64 0.91 0.35
C ARG A 331 -37.31 0.18 0.55
N GLY A 332 -36.15 0.82 0.41
CA GLY A 332 -34.88 0.07 0.52
C GLY A 332 -34.73 -0.95 -0.61
N GLY A 333 -34.29 -2.17 -0.29
CA GLY A 333 -34.25 -3.27 -1.26
C GLY A 333 -33.05 -4.19 -1.14
N PRO A 334 -32.91 -5.16 -2.06
CA PRO A 334 -31.80 -6.11 -2.06
C PRO A 334 -30.43 -5.47 -2.31
N ASN A 335 -30.40 -4.23 -2.78
CA ASN A 335 -29.18 -3.43 -2.95
C ASN A 335 -28.90 -2.49 -1.76
N ALA A 336 -29.57 -2.66 -0.62
CA ALA A 336 -29.21 -1.91 0.59
C ALA A 336 -27.71 -2.09 0.90
N ALA A 337 -27.05 -1.06 1.41
CA ALA A 337 -25.58 -0.99 1.60
C ALA A 337 -24.71 -1.07 0.32
N CYS A 338 -25.29 -1.24 -0.87
CA CYS A 338 -24.60 -1.11 -2.17
C CYS A 338 -24.72 0.33 -2.69
N THR A 339 -23.91 1.23 -2.14
CA THR A 339 -24.01 2.67 -2.39
C THR A 339 -22.81 3.27 -3.11
N SER A 340 -21.72 2.52 -3.25
CA SER A 340 -20.50 2.97 -3.92
C SER A 340 -20.64 2.93 -5.45
N THR A 341 -19.92 3.83 -6.11
CA THR A 341 -19.76 3.79 -7.56
C THR A 341 -18.86 2.62 -7.98
N PRO A 342 -19.02 2.09 -9.21
CA PRO A 342 -18.22 0.94 -9.66
C PRO A 342 -16.71 1.22 -9.66
N ILE A 343 -15.94 0.18 -9.31
CA ILE A 343 -14.49 0.15 -9.49
C ILE A 343 -14.15 0.46 -10.94
N THR A 344 -13.12 1.29 -11.11
CA THR A 344 -12.43 1.43 -12.39
C THR A 344 -11.17 0.60 -12.36
N ALA A 345 -11.13 -0.44 -13.21
CA ALA A 345 -9.94 -1.25 -13.44
C ALA A 345 -8.73 -0.39 -13.84
N LEU A 346 -7.50 -0.91 -13.69
CA LEU A 346 -6.30 -0.19 -14.11
C LEU A 346 -6.41 0.23 -15.58
N THR A 347 -6.18 1.52 -15.84
CA THR A 347 -6.33 2.10 -17.17
C THR A 347 -5.30 3.20 -17.41
N ASN A 348 -4.77 3.25 -18.63
CA ASN A 348 -3.96 4.37 -19.15
C ASN A 348 -4.80 5.56 -19.67
N SER A 349 -6.13 5.45 -19.64
CA SER A 349 -7.04 6.50 -20.10
C SER A 349 -7.40 7.48 -18.98
N ARG A 350 -6.75 8.65 -18.96
CA ARG A 350 -7.07 9.78 -18.05
C ARG A 350 -8.57 10.11 -18.05
N SER A 351 -9.20 10.15 -19.22
CA SER A 351 -10.64 10.49 -19.31
C SER A 351 -11.58 9.43 -18.72
N ARG A 352 -11.16 8.16 -18.61
CA ARG A 352 -11.91 7.13 -17.85
C ARG A 352 -11.79 7.39 -16.35
N VAL A 353 -10.57 7.64 -15.88
CA VAL A 353 -10.27 7.93 -14.47
C VAL A 353 -10.99 9.20 -14.00
N ASP A 354 -10.89 10.29 -14.76
CA ASP A 354 -11.53 11.56 -14.43
C ASP A 354 -13.06 11.45 -14.33
N ARG A 355 -13.70 10.68 -15.23
CA ARG A 355 -15.14 10.44 -15.15
C ARG A 355 -15.50 9.65 -13.90
N ALA A 356 -14.76 8.59 -13.61
CA ALA A 356 -14.99 7.78 -12.42
C ALA A 356 -14.84 8.61 -11.13
N ILE A 357 -13.82 9.47 -11.04
CA ILE A 357 -13.65 10.42 -9.92
C ILE A 357 -14.87 11.37 -9.84
N SER A 358 -15.30 11.92 -10.98
CA SER A 358 -16.43 12.85 -11.02
C SER A 358 -17.74 12.24 -10.56
N ASP A 359 -17.92 10.93 -10.79
CA ASP A 359 -19.15 10.20 -10.48
C ASP A 359 -19.25 9.78 -9.01
N MET A 360 -18.15 9.77 -8.24
CA MET A 360 -18.11 9.31 -6.85
C MET A 360 -19.09 10.04 -5.93
N ASP A 361 -20.19 9.43 -5.52
CA ASP A 361 -21.20 10.06 -4.66
C ASP A 361 -21.25 9.50 -3.22
N ALA A 362 -21.24 10.38 -2.23
CA ALA A 362 -20.98 10.05 -0.84
C ALA A 362 -22.21 9.46 -0.12
N ASN A 363 -22.19 8.15 0.15
CA ASN A 363 -23.29 7.42 0.77
C ASN A 363 -22.83 6.09 1.41
N GLY A 364 -23.48 5.67 2.50
CA GLY A 364 -23.18 4.41 3.22
C GLY A 364 -22.27 4.57 4.43
N THR A 365 -22.01 3.46 5.13
CA THR A 365 -21.09 3.33 6.27
C THR A 365 -19.67 2.99 5.81
N THR A 366 -18.67 3.15 6.67
CA THR A 366 -17.25 3.09 6.29
C THR A 366 -16.63 1.72 6.56
N ASN A 367 -16.21 1.01 5.51
CA ASN A 367 -15.46 -0.24 5.62
C ASN A 367 -14.12 -0.14 4.85
N ILE A 368 -13.11 0.41 5.52
CA ILE A 368 -11.77 0.66 4.95
C ILE A 368 -11.11 -0.65 4.56
N ALA A 369 -11.27 -1.70 5.37
CA ALA A 369 -10.69 -3.02 5.10
C ALA A 369 -11.12 -3.55 3.72
N ASN A 370 -12.41 -3.42 3.39
CA ASN A 370 -12.95 -3.84 2.09
C ASN A 370 -12.32 -3.03 0.94
N GLY A 371 -12.24 -1.69 1.10
CA GLY A 371 -11.59 -0.82 0.12
C GLY A 371 -10.13 -1.18 -0.14
N VAL A 372 -9.33 -1.38 0.90
CA VAL A 372 -7.91 -1.76 0.77
C VAL A 372 -7.75 -3.10 0.07
N SER A 373 -8.59 -4.07 0.45
CA SER A 373 -8.54 -5.43 -0.10
C SER A 373 -8.91 -5.46 -1.59
N TRP A 374 -9.82 -4.58 -2.05
CA TRP A 374 -10.08 -4.40 -3.48
C TRP A 374 -9.01 -3.58 -4.19
N GLY A 375 -8.37 -2.63 -3.51
CA GLY A 375 -7.18 -1.95 -4.03
C GLY A 375 -6.06 -2.92 -4.39
N VAL A 376 -5.84 -3.95 -3.55
CA VAL A 376 -4.87 -5.02 -3.83
C VAL A 376 -5.25 -5.81 -5.08
N ARG A 377 -6.54 -6.16 -5.23
CA ARG A 377 -7.08 -6.91 -6.38
C ARG A 377 -7.01 -6.13 -7.68
N VAL A 378 -7.24 -4.82 -7.65
CA VAL A 378 -7.08 -3.95 -8.82
C VAL A 378 -5.62 -3.84 -9.27
N LEU A 379 -4.67 -3.92 -8.33
CA LEU A 379 -3.22 -3.95 -8.63
C LEU A 379 -2.71 -5.36 -8.97
N SER A 380 -3.56 -6.38 -8.91
CA SER A 380 -3.19 -7.77 -9.16
C SER A 380 -3.31 -8.11 -10.65
N PRO A 381 -2.56 -9.13 -11.15
CA PRO A 381 -2.89 -9.76 -12.43
C PRO A 381 -4.08 -10.73 -12.34
N GLN A 382 -4.61 -10.97 -11.13
CA GLN A 382 -5.73 -11.89 -10.91
C GLN A 382 -7.06 -11.24 -11.29
N MET A 383 -8.03 -12.09 -11.65
CA MET A 383 -9.41 -11.66 -11.87
C MET A 383 -10.06 -11.19 -10.56
N PRO A 384 -11.06 -10.28 -10.61
CA PRO A 384 -11.79 -9.85 -11.81
C PRO A 384 -11.16 -8.71 -12.60
N PHE A 385 -10.15 -8.04 -12.06
CA PHE A 385 -9.43 -6.93 -12.71
C PHE A 385 -7.99 -7.34 -13.00
N SER A 386 -7.79 -8.06 -14.11
CA SER A 386 -6.50 -8.69 -14.46
C SER A 386 -5.55 -7.76 -15.23
N GLU A 387 -5.80 -6.46 -15.23
CA GLU A 387 -4.98 -5.47 -15.93
C GLU A 387 -3.63 -5.20 -15.23
N GLY A 388 -3.49 -5.53 -13.94
CA GLY A 388 -2.26 -5.35 -13.19
C GLY A 388 -1.16 -6.32 -13.62
N THR A 389 0.08 -5.87 -13.51
CA THR A 389 1.27 -6.74 -13.69
C THR A 389 1.51 -7.64 -12.47
N GLY A 390 2.36 -8.66 -12.59
CA GLY A 390 2.74 -9.50 -11.43
C GLY A 390 3.40 -8.71 -10.30
N TYR A 391 3.22 -9.14 -9.05
CA TYR A 391 3.84 -8.49 -7.87
C TYR A 391 5.37 -8.58 -7.86
N ASP A 392 5.94 -9.53 -8.60
CA ASP A 392 7.37 -9.74 -8.76
C ASP A 392 8.00 -8.91 -9.89
N ASP A 393 7.20 -8.25 -10.73
CA ASP A 393 7.69 -7.35 -11.77
C ASP A 393 8.34 -6.12 -11.11
N ARG A 394 9.66 -6.00 -11.27
CA ARG A 394 10.42 -4.89 -10.68
C ARG A 394 10.56 -3.69 -11.61
N ASP A 395 10.08 -3.74 -12.85
CA ASP A 395 10.05 -2.56 -13.72
C ASP A 395 8.82 -1.68 -13.45
N VAL A 396 7.85 -2.21 -12.70
CA VAL A 396 6.61 -1.54 -12.29
C VAL A 396 6.66 -1.14 -10.82
N LEU A 397 6.38 0.12 -10.53
CA LEU A 397 6.05 0.59 -9.19
C LEU A 397 4.56 0.38 -8.95
N LYS A 398 4.20 -0.49 -8.00
CA LYS A 398 2.83 -0.63 -7.53
C LYS A 398 2.61 0.25 -6.32
N ALA A 399 1.64 1.16 -6.41
CA ALA A 399 1.31 2.09 -5.34
C ALA A 399 -0.19 2.05 -5.03
N MET A 400 -0.53 2.31 -3.77
CA MET A 400 -1.91 2.45 -3.31
C MET A 400 -2.04 3.71 -2.48
N VAL A 401 -3.02 4.55 -2.79
CA VAL A 401 -3.37 5.74 -2.00
C VAL A 401 -4.71 5.50 -1.34
N ILE A 402 -4.70 5.35 -0.01
CA ILE A 402 -5.89 5.10 0.80
C ILE A 402 -6.30 6.40 1.47
N LEU A 403 -7.56 6.80 1.33
CA LEU A 403 -8.11 7.96 2.02
C LEU A 403 -9.36 7.59 2.80
N THR A 404 -9.48 8.09 4.04
CA THR A 404 -10.69 8.00 4.87
C THR A 404 -10.97 9.32 5.59
N ASP A 405 -12.24 9.64 5.84
CA ASP A 405 -12.66 10.77 6.69
C ASP A 405 -13.24 10.36 8.04
N GLY A 406 -13.26 9.06 8.33
CA GLY A 406 -13.91 8.50 9.51
C GLY A 406 -13.33 7.18 10.00
N ASP A 407 -13.87 6.74 11.14
CA ASP A 407 -13.62 5.43 11.70
C ASP A 407 -14.29 4.34 10.83
N ASN A 408 -13.82 3.10 10.92
CA ASN A 408 -14.61 1.98 10.42
C ASN A 408 -15.95 1.90 11.18
N VAL A 409 -17.04 1.72 10.44
CA VAL A 409 -18.40 1.66 11.00
C VAL A 409 -19.11 0.43 10.47
N LEU A 410 -19.51 -0.45 11.39
CA LEU A 410 -20.55 -1.45 11.19
C LEU A 410 -21.49 -1.35 12.39
N ARG A 411 -22.76 -1.13 12.11
CA ARG A 411 -23.75 -0.81 13.15
C ARG A 411 -24.29 -2.07 13.79
N GLY A 412 -24.08 -2.18 15.10
CA GLY A 412 -24.69 -3.21 15.90
C GLY A 412 -26.15 -2.85 16.19
N GLU A 413 -27.04 -3.83 16.03
CA GLU A 413 -28.46 -3.66 16.31
C GLU A 413 -28.91 -4.62 17.40
N ASN A 414 -29.80 -4.16 18.28
CA ASN A 414 -30.44 -5.04 19.26
C ASN A 414 -31.60 -5.83 18.63
N SER A 415 -31.26 -6.62 17.61
CA SER A 415 -32.15 -7.45 16.79
C SER A 415 -31.65 -8.90 16.76
N ASP A 416 -32.44 -9.82 16.21
CA ASP A 416 -32.04 -11.22 16.05
C ASP A 416 -30.83 -11.38 15.10
N PHE A 417 -30.61 -10.41 14.20
CA PHE A 417 -29.54 -10.40 13.20
C PHE A 417 -28.28 -9.65 13.66
N MET A 418 -28.39 -8.93 14.78
CA MET A 418 -27.29 -8.22 15.48
C MET A 418 -26.67 -7.04 14.73
N SER A 419 -27.04 -6.79 13.47
CA SER A 419 -26.58 -5.66 12.64
C SER A 419 -27.49 -5.46 11.43
N GLU A 420 -27.30 -4.34 10.71
CA GLU A 420 -27.74 -4.21 9.31
C GLU A 420 -26.94 -5.22 8.43
N TYR A 421 -27.46 -5.55 7.24
CA TYR A 421 -26.78 -6.43 6.27
C TYR A 421 -25.79 -5.63 5.40
N GLU A 422 -24.49 -5.87 5.57
CA GLU A 422 -23.41 -5.20 4.84
C GLU A 422 -22.45 -6.22 4.20
N ALA A 423 -21.19 -5.84 3.89
CA ALA A 423 -20.26 -6.72 3.19
C ALA A 423 -19.95 -8.04 3.91
N TYR A 424 -20.01 -8.09 5.24
CA TYR A 424 -19.82 -9.32 6.00
C TYR A 424 -21.14 -10.06 6.30
N GLY A 425 -22.24 -9.69 5.64
CA GLY A 425 -23.58 -10.17 5.95
C GLY A 425 -24.05 -9.69 7.33
N TYR A 426 -24.86 -10.49 8.00
CA TYR A 426 -25.27 -10.22 9.39
C TYR A 426 -24.19 -10.66 10.39
N ILE A 427 -23.97 -9.84 11.42
CA ILE A 427 -23.04 -10.21 12.51
C ILE A 427 -23.48 -11.45 13.27
N ALA A 428 -24.78 -11.77 13.25
CA ALA A 428 -25.29 -13.03 13.79
C ALA A 428 -24.61 -14.27 13.19
N ASP A 429 -24.17 -14.20 11.92
CA ASP A 429 -23.52 -15.30 11.19
C ASP A 429 -22.01 -15.40 11.45
N ASN A 430 -21.44 -14.45 12.22
CA ASN A 430 -20.06 -14.49 12.72
C ASN A 430 -18.97 -14.46 11.62
N ARG A 431 -19.25 -13.92 10.44
CA ARG A 431 -18.25 -13.80 9.35
C ARG A 431 -17.06 -12.91 9.67
N LEU A 432 -17.26 -11.88 10.50
CA LEU A 432 -16.17 -11.03 11.01
C LEU A 432 -15.37 -11.69 12.15
N GLY A 433 -15.72 -12.93 12.55
CA GLY A 433 -15.07 -13.65 13.65
C GLY A 433 -15.51 -13.21 15.05
N ILE A 434 -16.46 -12.28 15.14
CA ILE A 434 -17.07 -11.84 16.40
C ILE A 434 -18.59 -11.77 16.27
N ARG A 435 -19.30 -12.01 17.38
CA ARG A 435 -20.76 -11.82 17.53
C ARG A 435 -21.03 -10.84 18.66
N THR A 436 -21.43 -9.62 18.32
CA THR A 436 -21.68 -8.54 19.29
C THR A 436 -22.53 -7.46 18.66
N THR A 437 -23.34 -6.76 19.45
CA THR A 437 -24.12 -5.57 19.02
C THR A 437 -23.42 -4.26 19.43
N SER A 438 -22.19 -4.35 19.94
CA SER A 438 -21.40 -3.20 20.38
C SER A 438 -20.65 -2.59 19.21
N ASP A 439 -21.09 -1.42 18.73
CA ASP A 439 -20.44 -0.66 17.65
C ASP A 439 -18.92 -0.56 17.84
N SER A 440 -18.45 -0.23 19.05
CA SER A 440 -17.01 -0.10 19.32
C SER A 440 -16.23 -1.39 19.07
N ARG A 441 -16.79 -2.56 19.39
CA ARG A 441 -16.15 -3.85 19.18
C ARG A 441 -16.18 -4.27 17.71
N LEU A 442 -17.23 -3.87 16.99
CA LEU A 442 -17.35 -4.09 15.55
C LEU A 442 -16.34 -3.22 14.79
N SER A 443 -16.23 -1.94 15.15
CA SER A 443 -15.21 -1.02 14.65
C SER A 443 -13.79 -1.53 14.94
N GLU A 444 -13.51 -1.99 16.17
CA GLU A 444 -12.19 -2.58 16.52
C GLU A 444 -11.86 -3.81 15.65
N ALA A 445 -12.83 -4.70 15.39
CA ALA A 445 -12.61 -5.85 14.52
C ALA A 445 -12.35 -5.43 13.06
N LEU A 446 -13.07 -4.42 12.55
CA LEU A 446 -12.80 -3.88 11.22
C LEU A 446 -11.44 -3.18 11.16
N ASP A 447 -11.01 -2.49 12.21
CA ASP A 447 -9.68 -1.89 12.30
C ASP A 447 -8.58 -2.96 12.24
N GLU A 448 -8.77 -4.08 12.92
CA GLU A 448 -7.88 -5.25 12.81
C GLU A 448 -7.83 -5.81 11.38
N ARG A 449 -8.98 -5.89 10.69
CA ARG A 449 -9.03 -6.29 9.27
C ARG A 449 -8.32 -5.27 8.37
N THR A 450 -8.49 -3.98 8.59
CA THR A 450 -7.81 -2.91 7.83
C THR A 450 -6.29 -3.05 7.94
N ILE A 451 -5.76 -3.18 9.16
CA ILE A 451 -4.32 -3.37 9.37
C ILE A 451 -3.83 -4.67 8.70
N ALA A 452 -4.60 -5.75 8.77
CA ALA A 452 -4.24 -7.00 8.12
C ALA A 452 -4.19 -6.86 6.58
N ALA A 453 -5.16 -6.16 5.98
CA ALA A 453 -5.16 -5.86 4.54
C ALA A 453 -3.97 -4.99 4.12
N CYS A 454 -3.65 -3.94 4.90
CA CYS A 454 -2.47 -3.11 4.62
C CYS A 454 -1.17 -3.90 4.74
N ASN A 455 -1.06 -4.79 5.73
CA ASN A 455 0.11 -5.65 5.88
C ASN A 455 0.23 -6.63 4.72
N TYR A 456 -0.88 -7.18 4.21
CA TYR A 456 -0.87 -7.99 3.00
C TYR A 456 -0.38 -7.19 1.79
N ALA A 457 -0.93 -5.98 1.57
CA ALA A 457 -0.51 -5.11 0.48
C ALA A 457 1.00 -4.81 0.52
N LYS A 458 1.53 -4.44 1.70
CA LYS A 458 2.96 -4.21 1.92
C LYS A 458 3.81 -5.46 1.68
N ALA A 459 3.33 -6.63 2.08
CA ALA A 459 4.02 -7.89 1.83
C ALA A 459 4.13 -8.24 0.34
N GLN A 460 3.19 -7.77 -0.49
CA GLN A 460 3.27 -7.87 -1.96
C GLN A 460 4.17 -6.81 -2.60
N GLY A 461 4.83 -5.96 -1.81
CA GLY A 461 5.68 -4.87 -2.32
C GLY A 461 4.91 -3.65 -2.82
N ILE A 462 3.62 -3.52 -2.48
CA ILE A 462 2.83 -2.33 -2.81
C ILE A 462 3.23 -1.19 -1.87
N ARG A 463 3.56 -0.03 -2.45
CA ARG A 463 3.83 1.21 -1.69
C ARG A 463 2.51 1.85 -1.27
N VAL A 464 2.21 1.81 0.02
CA VAL A 464 0.95 2.26 0.60
C VAL A 464 1.10 3.67 1.20
N TYR A 465 0.36 4.62 0.62
CA TYR A 465 0.14 5.97 1.14
C TYR A 465 -1.21 6.01 1.85
N THR A 466 -1.29 6.66 3.01
CA THR A 466 -2.54 6.81 3.75
C THR A 466 -2.82 8.26 4.08
N ILE A 467 -4.09 8.66 3.95
CA ILE A 467 -4.55 10.02 4.16
C ILE A 467 -5.74 9.99 5.11
N THR A 468 -5.67 10.72 6.21
CA THR A 468 -6.84 11.02 7.05
C THR A 468 -7.36 12.41 6.71
N PHE A 469 -8.64 12.52 6.40
CA PHE A 469 -9.24 13.79 6.00
C PHE A 469 -10.26 14.29 7.03
N GLN A 470 -9.91 15.37 7.75
CA GLN A 470 -10.75 15.93 8.82
C GLN A 470 -11.12 14.93 9.94
N VAL A 471 -10.24 13.95 10.20
CA VAL A 471 -10.45 12.91 11.23
C VAL A 471 -10.00 13.41 12.61
N ASN A 472 -10.92 13.39 13.57
CA ASN A 472 -10.59 13.72 14.97
C ASN A 472 -10.17 12.49 15.80
N SER A 473 -10.59 11.30 15.38
CA SER A 473 -10.31 10.04 16.06
C SER A 473 -8.81 9.74 16.13
N SER A 474 -8.30 9.44 17.33
CA SER A 474 -6.90 9.10 17.53
C SER A 474 -6.60 7.61 17.27
N SER A 475 -7.62 6.74 17.33
CA SER A 475 -7.48 5.34 16.90
C SER A 475 -7.33 5.27 15.39
N THR A 476 -8.20 5.93 14.63
CA THR A 476 -8.13 5.93 13.16
C THR A 476 -6.85 6.55 12.63
N ARG A 477 -6.40 7.67 13.20
CA ARG A 477 -5.10 8.26 12.82
C ARG A 477 -3.93 7.30 13.05
N ARG A 478 -3.88 6.62 14.20
CA ARG A 478 -2.85 5.61 14.48
C ARG A 478 -2.96 4.38 13.56
N MET A 479 -4.18 3.95 13.25
CA MET A 479 -4.42 2.85 12.32
C MET A 479 -3.92 3.19 10.92
N MET A 480 -4.29 4.37 10.41
CA MET A 480 -3.85 4.83 9.09
C MET A 480 -2.34 5.05 9.02
N GLU A 481 -1.73 5.58 10.09
CA GLU A 481 -0.28 5.69 10.19
C GLU A 481 0.42 4.32 10.16
N ALA A 482 -0.12 3.31 10.86
CA ALA A 482 0.41 1.94 10.85
C ALA A 482 0.16 1.19 9.53
N CYS A 483 -0.91 1.55 8.82
CA CYS A 483 -1.24 0.99 7.51
C CYS A 483 -0.25 1.44 6.43
N ALA A 484 0.25 2.67 6.48
CA ALA A 484 1.24 3.20 5.54
C ALA A 484 2.51 2.34 5.46
N SER A 485 3.19 2.33 4.31
CA SER A 485 4.46 1.62 4.14
C SER A 485 5.57 2.20 5.00
N SER A 486 5.52 3.51 5.30
CA SER A 486 6.38 4.15 6.28
C SER A 486 5.68 5.37 6.91
N PRO A 487 6.12 5.87 8.08
CA PRO A 487 5.50 7.04 8.72
C PRO A 487 5.50 8.30 7.84
N SER A 488 6.42 8.43 6.89
CA SER A 488 6.47 9.56 5.97
C SER A 488 5.44 9.50 4.84
N LEU A 489 4.77 8.35 4.66
CA LEU A 489 3.73 8.13 3.66
C LEU A 489 2.31 8.24 4.26
N TYR A 490 2.22 8.62 5.53
CA TYR A 490 0.98 8.98 6.20
C TYR A 490 0.81 10.50 6.23
N PHE A 491 -0.40 10.97 5.89
CA PHE A 491 -0.74 12.38 5.82
C PHE A 491 -2.03 12.68 6.59
N ASP A 492 -1.96 13.64 7.51
CA ASP A 492 -3.15 14.18 8.21
C ASP A 492 -3.58 15.49 7.53
N SER A 493 -4.74 15.46 6.87
CA SER A 493 -5.30 16.56 6.08
C SER A 493 -6.50 17.21 6.79
N PRO A 494 -6.32 18.31 7.53
CA PRO A 494 -7.41 18.95 8.29
C PRO A 494 -8.34 19.83 7.44
N SER A 495 -8.01 20.09 6.17
CA SER A 495 -8.79 20.97 5.28
C SER A 495 -8.70 20.51 3.82
N THR A 496 -9.61 20.98 2.97
CA THR A 496 -9.57 20.69 1.52
C THR A 496 -8.30 21.22 0.85
N SER A 497 -7.74 22.33 1.34
CA SER A 497 -6.46 22.85 0.85
C SER A 497 -5.30 21.92 1.23
N ALA A 498 -5.24 21.49 2.49
CA ALA A 498 -4.21 20.55 2.95
C ALA A 498 -4.32 19.19 2.24
N LEU A 499 -5.55 18.78 1.91
CA LEU A 499 -5.80 17.59 1.12
C LEU A 499 -5.22 17.71 -0.29
N ARG A 500 -5.46 18.85 -0.96
CA ARG A 500 -4.88 19.14 -2.28
C ARG A 500 -3.35 19.12 -2.22
N ASP A 501 -2.75 19.79 -1.24
CA ASP A 501 -1.29 19.81 -1.04
C ASP A 501 -0.75 18.38 -0.82
N THR A 502 -1.49 17.54 -0.10
CA THR A 502 -1.14 16.12 0.14
C THR A 502 -1.12 15.32 -1.16
N PHE A 503 -2.17 15.40 -1.97
CA PHE A 503 -2.21 14.70 -3.26
C PHE A 503 -1.11 15.21 -4.23
N GLU A 504 -0.77 16.49 -4.19
CA GLU A 504 0.34 17.05 -4.95
C GLU A 504 1.70 16.48 -4.49
N MET A 505 1.94 16.36 -3.18
CA MET A 505 3.15 15.73 -2.63
C MET A 505 3.26 14.26 -3.03
N ILE A 506 2.17 13.50 -2.96
CA ILE A 506 2.14 12.08 -3.36
C ILE A 506 2.44 11.95 -4.86
N ALA A 507 1.80 12.79 -5.70
CA ALA A 507 2.05 12.78 -7.13
C ALA A 507 3.51 13.12 -7.47
N GLY A 508 4.11 14.07 -6.74
CA GLY A 508 5.53 14.40 -6.86
C GLY A 508 6.46 13.25 -6.45
N ASP A 509 6.18 12.55 -5.34
CA ASP A 509 6.95 11.37 -4.91
C ASP A 509 6.91 10.27 -5.96
N LEU A 510 5.70 9.92 -6.44
CA LEU A 510 5.50 8.93 -7.49
C LEU A 510 6.18 9.32 -8.82
N ALA A 511 6.08 10.58 -9.22
CA ALA A 511 6.73 11.07 -10.44
C ALA A 511 8.27 11.05 -10.33
N ASN A 512 8.83 11.40 -9.16
CA ASN A 512 10.28 11.37 -8.93
C ASN A 512 10.84 9.94 -8.99
N LEU A 513 10.11 8.97 -8.41
CA LEU A 513 10.49 7.55 -8.48
C LEU A 513 10.53 7.01 -9.92
N ARG A 514 9.80 7.65 -10.85
CA ARG A 514 9.92 7.36 -12.28
C ARG A 514 11.08 8.09 -12.95
N LEU A 515 11.30 9.36 -12.60
CA LEU A 515 12.23 10.24 -13.30
C LEU A 515 13.69 10.14 -12.84
N ALA A 516 14.00 9.39 -11.79
CA ALA A 516 15.36 9.19 -11.27
C ALA A 516 16.30 8.53 -12.32
N ARG A 517 16.80 9.31 -13.27
CA ARG A 517 17.81 8.94 -14.29
C ARG A 517 19.20 9.44 -13.93
#